data_AF-A0A0R3TMW9-F1
#
_entry.id   AF-A0A0R3TMW9-F1
#
_cell.length_a   1.000
_cell.length_b   1.000
_cell.length_c   1.000
_cell.angle_alpha   90.00
_cell.angle_beta   90.00
_cell.angle_gamma   90.00
#
_symmetry.space_group_name_H-M   'P 1'
#
loop_
_entity.id
_entity.type
_entity.pdbx_description
1 polymer ?
#
loop_
_entity_poly.entity_id
_entity_poly.type
_entity_poly.pdbx_seq_one_letter_code
_entity_poly.pdbx_strand_id
1 'polypeptide(L)'
;MSVSSGNSVNAVYPSLQNESHSTGASSIKNSKNLGNNGSLDLPGKIENFKAWSSTAMKCTKQAIEEKLGTTSPTRDPEMDGKIDEVKRIQARYQEISSTVKKMITHMNAITALEQSLSSQLTVASQHQPELIHEFAQNAEVQRVVAMSTNSYIGKFGSFRQCLFLLKIDHPLHINCAV
;
A
#
# COMPACT_ATOMS: atom_id res chain seq x y z
N MET A 1 -30.01 -18.04 44.62
CA MET A 1 -30.90 -17.83 43.45
C MET A 1 -30.05 -17.05 42.45
N SER A 2 -29.38 -17.64 41.44
CA SER A 2 -29.90 -18.48 40.33
C SER A 2 -31.14 -17.80 39.76
N VAL A 3 -31.20 -17.23 38.55
CA VAL A 3 -30.91 -17.70 37.18
C VAL A 3 -30.90 -16.43 36.27
N SER A 4 -30.03 -16.24 35.27
CA SER A 4 -29.87 -16.88 33.95
C SER A 4 -30.74 -16.30 32.80
N SER A 5 -30.10 -16.21 31.62
CA SER A 5 -30.57 -15.96 30.23
C SER A 5 -30.84 -14.52 29.77
N GLY A 6 -30.37 -14.07 28.61
CA GLY A 6 -29.56 -14.71 27.57
C GLY A 6 -29.45 -13.82 26.33
N ASN A 7 -28.32 -13.87 25.61
CA ASN A 7 -28.30 -14.28 24.21
C ASN A 7 -26.86 -14.44 23.70
N SER A 8 -26.60 -15.64 23.20
CA SER A 8 -25.37 -16.13 22.60
C SER A 8 -25.39 -15.88 21.08
N VAL A 9 -24.24 -15.52 20.50
CA VAL A 9 -23.99 -15.73 19.08
C VAL A 9 -22.78 -16.65 18.98
N ASN A 10 -23.06 -17.94 18.75
CA ASN A 10 -22.08 -19.01 18.63
C ASN A 10 -21.32 -18.89 17.30
N ALA A 11 -20.00 -18.86 17.37
CA ALA A 11 -19.13 -19.21 16.26
C ALA A 11 -19.15 -20.75 16.10
N VAL A 12 -19.88 -21.23 15.10
CA VAL A 12 -19.91 -22.64 14.71
C VAL A 12 -18.96 -22.84 13.55
N TYR A 13 -17.83 -23.50 13.79
CA TYR A 13 -17.03 -24.14 12.75
C TYR A 13 -17.75 -25.42 12.30
N PRO A 14 -18.06 -25.62 11.01
CA PRO A 14 -18.50 -26.91 10.54
C PRO A 14 -17.31 -27.85 10.38
N SER A 15 -17.37 -28.94 11.14
CA SER A 15 -16.56 -30.15 11.01
C SER A 15 -16.99 -30.88 9.73
N LEU A 16 -16.07 -31.17 8.81
CA LEU A 16 -16.34 -32.03 7.66
C LEU A 16 -15.80 -33.44 7.94
N GLN A 17 -16.75 -34.35 8.14
CA GLN A 17 -16.55 -35.79 8.21
C GLN A 17 -16.25 -36.34 6.80
N ASN A 18 -15.39 -37.35 6.80
CA ASN A 18 -14.87 -38.15 5.70
C ASN A 18 -15.93 -39.09 5.08
N GLU A 19 -15.99 -39.19 3.74
CA GLU A 19 -16.35 -40.41 3.00
C GLU A 19 -15.71 -40.37 1.59
N SER A 20 -15.45 -41.56 1.06
CA SER A 20 -14.27 -41.90 0.26
C SER A 20 -14.67 -42.29 -1.16
N HIS A 21 -13.86 -41.97 -2.19
CA HIS A 21 -13.73 -42.79 -3.40
C HIS A 21 -12.36 -42.57 -4.10
N SER A 22 -11.47 -43.55 -3.93
CA SER A 22 -10.63 -44.22 -4.95
C SER A 22 -10.53 -43.53 -6.32
N THR A 23 -9.37 -43.28 -6.96
CA THR A 23 -8.27 -44.22 -7.25
C THR A 23 -7.14 -43.44 -7.96
N GLY A 24 -5.87 -43.79 -7.73
CA GLY A 24 -4.76 -43.33 -8.56
C GLY A 24 -3.44 -43.18 -7.82
N ALA A 25 -2.88 -44.28 -7.35
CA ALA A 25 -1.61 -44.32 -6.62
C ALA A 25 -0.42 -43.87 -7.48
N SER A 26 0.45 -43.03 -6.93
CA SER A 26 1.86 -42.97 -7.31
C SER A 26 2.70 -42.79 -6.05
N SER A 27 3.21 -43.93 -5.60
CA SER A 27 4.04 -44.11 -4.41
C SER A 27 5.39 -43.40 -4.57
N ILE A 28 5.62 -42.34 -3.80
CA ILE A 28 6.97 -41.76 -3.65
C ILE A 28 7.72 -42.64 -2.65
N LYS A 29 8.57 -43.53 -3.15
CA LYS A 29 9.53 -44.28 -2.32
C LYS A 29 10.66 -43.35 -1.91
N ASN A 30 10.72 -43.05 -0.62
CA ASN A 30 11.84 -42.40 0.04
C ASN A 30 13.04 -43.37 0.09
N SER A 31 14.16 -43.02 -0.53
CA SER A 31 15.42 -43.77 -0.39
C SER A 31 16.45 -42.92 0.33
N LYS A 32 16.73 -43.28 1.59
CA LYS A 32 17.94 -42.86 2.30
C LYS A 32 19.11 -43.66 1.72
N ASN A 33 20.21 -42.99 1.33
CA ASN A 33 21.53 -43.61 1.43
C ASN A 33 22.63 -42.56 1.68
N LEU A 34 23.56 -42.97 2.53
CA LEU A 34 24.66 -42.25 3.15
C LEU A 34 25.96 -42.57 2.41
N GLY A 35 26.80 -41.56 2.19
CA GLY A 35 28.25 -41.72 2.01
C GLY A 35 28.75 -42.02 0.58
N ASN A 36 29.35 -41.04 -0.09
CA ASN A 36 30.80 -41.02 -0.38
C ASN A 36 31.18 -39.92 -1.37
N ASN A 37 32.36 -39.36 -1.09
CA ASN A 37 33.10 -38.33 -1.80
C ASN A 37 33.19 -38.54 -3.33
N GLY A 38 32.93 -37.46 -4.10
CA GLY A 38 33.68 -37.15 -5.32
C GLY A 38 33.29 -37.80 -6.65
N SER A 39 32.11 -38.43 -6.79
CA SER A 39 31.67 -38.96 -8.09
C SER A 39 30.51 -38.13 -8.67
N LEU A 40 30.64 -37.80 -9.96
CA LEU A 40 29.60 -37.18 -10.77
C LEU A 40 28.33 -38.03 -10.68
N ASP A 41 27.36 -37.65 -9.84
CA ASP A 41 26.04 -38.30 -9.74
C ASP A 41 25.20 -37.95 -10.98
N LEU A 42 25.69 -38.43 -12.11
CA LEU A 42 25.11 -38.26 -13.44
C LEU A 42 23.72 -38.92 -13.52
N PRO A 43 23.49 -40.12 -12.94
CA PRO A 43 22.15 -40.71 -12.89
C PRO A 43 21.17 -39.85 -12.09
N GLY A 44 21.55 -39.35 -10.90
CA GLY A 44 20.71 -38.46 -10.11
C GLY A 44 20.41 -37.13 -10.82
N LYS A 45 21.41 -36.54 -11.48
CA LYS A 45 21.22 -35.35 -12.33
C LYS A 45 20.27 -35.59 -13.51
N ILE A 46 20.36 -36.74 -14.16
CA ILE A 46 19.48 -37.11 -15.29
C ILE A 46 18.04 -37.26 -14.81
N GLU A 47 17.81 -37.92 -13.68
CA GLU A 47 16.47 -38.07 -13.11
C GLU A 47 15.89 -36.72 -12.66
N ASN A 48 16.70 -35.84 -12.06
CA ASN A 48 16.28 -34.47 -11.72
C ASN A 48 15.91 -33.65 -12.97
N PHE A 49 16.66 -33.78 -14.05
CA PHE A 49 16.35 -33.13 -15.33
C PHE A 49 15.03 -33.65 -15.94
N LYS A 50 14.77 -34.96 -15.87
CA LYS A 50 13.50 -35.55 -16.31
C LYS A 50 12.31 -35.03 -15.49
N ALA A 51 12.46 -34.96 -14.17
CA ALA A 51 11.42 -34.41 -13.31
C ALA A 51 11.13 -32.93 -13.59
N TRP A 52 12.18 -32.12 -13.79
CA TRP A 52 12.04 -30.71 -14.16
C TRP A 52 11.41 -30.52 -15.53
N SER A 53 11.87 -31.23 -16.57
CA SER A 53 11.34 -31.13 -17.93
C SER A 53 9.86 -31.57 -18.02
N SER A 54 9.47 -32.59 -17.27
CA SER A 54 8.05 -32.98 -17.14
C SER A 54 7.21 -31.85 -16.53
N THR A 55 7.71 -31.20 -15.48
CA THR A 55 7.02 -30.08 -14.83
C THR A 55 6.95 -28.87 -15.76
N ALA A 56 8.04 -28.52 -16.45
CA ALA A 56 8.09 -27.44 -17.42
C ALA A 56 7.11 -27.65 -18.59
N MET A 57 7.02 -28.88 -19.09
CA MET A 57 6.06 -29.25 -20.14
C MET A 57 4.61 -29.10 -19.65
N LYS A 58 4.31 -29.52 -18.43
CA LYS A 58 2.97 -29.35 -17.82
C LYS A 58 2.59 -27.87 -17.69
N CYS A 59 3.51 -27.03 -17.18
CA CYS A 59 3.29 -25.59 -17.10
C CYS A 59 3.08 -24.96 -18.49
N THR A 60 3.85 -25.40 -19.49
CA THR A 60 3.72 -24.92 -20.88
C THR A 60 2.35 -25.29 -21.46
N LYS A 61 1.91 -26.54 -21.27
CA LYS A 61 0.59 -27.02 -21.70
C LYS A 61 -0.53 -26.20 -21.03
N GLN A 62 -0.45 -26.00 -19.72
CA GLN A 62 -1.40 -25.19 -18.97
C GLN A 62 -1.48 -23.75 -19.49
N ALA A 63 -0.33 -23.11 -19.72
CA ALA A 63 -0.29 -21.76 -20.29
C ALA A 63 -0.93 -21.66 -21.68
N ILE A 64 -0.72 -22.68 -22.54
CA ILE A 64 -1.35 -22.76 -23.86
C ILE A 64 -2.86 -22.96 -23.74
N GLU A 65 -3.31 -23.87 -22.87
CA GLU A 65 -4.73 -24.16 -22.66
C GLU A 65 -5.50 -22.97 -22.08
N GLU A 66 -4.88 -22.21 -21.18
CA GLU A 66 -5.44 -20.96 -20.67
C GLU A 66 -5.53 -19.89 -21.76
N LYS A 67 -4.50 -19.75 -22.61
CA LYS A 67 -4.51 -18.82 -23.75
C LYS A 67 -5.59 -19.17 -24.79
N LEU A 68 -5.86 -20.46 -24.98
CA LEU A 68 -6.89 -20.95 -25.90
C LEU A 68 -8.29 -21.01 -25.26
N GLY A 69 -8.40 -20.73 -23.96
CA GLY A 69 -9.67 -20.75 -23.22
C GLY A 69 -10.25 -22.15 -22.99
N THR A 70 -9.45 -23.20 -23.19
CA THR A 70 -9.87 -24.60 -23.01
C THR A 70 -9.83 -25.04 -21.55
N THR A 71 -9.12 -24.30 -20.71
CA THR A 71 -9.00 -24.51 -19.25
C THR A 71 -9.24 -23.18 -18.53
N SER A 72 -9.80 -23.23 -17.32
CA SER A 72 -9.98 -22.03 -16.48
C SER A 72 -8.63 -21.39 -16.15
N PRO A 73 -8.51 -20.05 -16.18
CA PRO A 73 -7.29 -19.36 -15.78
C PRO A 73 -6.86 -19.78 -14.37
N THR A 74 -5.57 -20.03 -14.16
CA THR A 74 -4.99 -20.26 -12.83
C THR A 74 -4.88 -18.96 -12.02
N ARG A 75 -5.24 -17.83 -12.62
CA ARG A 75 -5.30 -16.52 -11.99
C ARG A 75 -6.44 -16.47 -10.97
N ASP A 76 -6.12 -16.18 -9.71
CA ASP A 76 -7.11 -16.03 -8.64
C ASP A 76 -7.83 -14.66 -8.74
N PRO A 77 -9.13 -14.64 -9.08
CA PRO A 77 -9.89 -13.40 -9.22
C PRO A 77 -10.05 -12.63 -7.89
N GLU A 78 -9.96 -13.30 -6.74
CA GLU A 78 -9.98 -12.63 -5.43
C GLU A 78 -8.70 -11.80 -5.24
N MET A 79 -7.55 -12.37 -5.57
CA MET A 79 -6.26 -11.69 -5.48
C MET A 79 -6.16 -10.52 -6.48
N ASP A 80 -6.73 -10.67 -7.68
CA ASP A 80 -6.83 -9.57 -8.64
C ASP A 80 -7.69 -8.42 -8.13
N GLY A 81 -8.83 -8.74 -7.52
CA GLY A 81 -9.69 -7.75 -6.88
C GLY A 81 -8.95 -6.97 -5.79
N LYS A 82 -8.12 -7.65 -4.98
CA LYS A 82 -7.27 -7.01 -3.97
C LYS A 82 -6.20 -6.11 -4.59
N ILE A 83 -5.56 -6.54 -5.68
CA ILE A 83 -4.57 -5.73 -6.41
C ILE A 83 -5.22 -4.46 -6.95
N ASP A 84 -6.41 -4.56 -7.54
CA ASP A 84 -7.12 -3.41 -8.10
C ASP A 84 -7.62 -2.45 -7.01
N GLU A 85 -8.00 -2.96 -5.84
CA GLU A 85 -8.28 -2.13 -4.65
C GLU A 85 -7.05 -1.32 -4.24
N VAL A 86 -5.89 -1.97 -4.10
CA VAL A 86 -4.64 -1.30 -3.73
C VAL A 86 -4.25 -0.23 -4.75
N LYS A 87 -4.36 -0.51 -6.05
CA LYS A 87 -4.12 0.49 -7.11
C LYS A 87 -5.07 1.69 -6.99
N ARG A 88 -6.35 1.46 -6.70
CA ARG A 88 -7.33 2.54 -6.51
C ARG A 88 -6.99 3.40 -5.30
N ILE A 89 -6.61 2.78 -4.19
CA ILE A 89 -6.17 3.47 -2.98
C ILE A 89 -4.91 4.29 -3.26
N GLN A 90 -3.92 3.74 -3.97
CA GLN A 90 -2.72 4.47 -4.38
C GLN A 90 -3.05 5.70 -5.22
N ALA A 91 -3.97 5.58 -6.20
CA ALA A 91 -4.41 6.71 -7.03
C ALA A 91 -5.04 7.82 -6.17
N ARG A 92 -5.89 7.46 -5.20
CA ARG A 92 -6.48 8.43 -4.24
C ARG A 92 -5.41 9.14 -3.42
N TYR A 93 -4.39 8.44 -2.93
CA TYR A 93 -3.28 9.08 -2.21
C TYR A 93 -2.46 10.05 -3.09
N GLN A 94 -2.38 9.81 -4.40
CA GLN A 94 -1.76 10.77 -5.34
C GLN A 94 -2.58 12.06 -5.46
N GLU A 95 -3.89 11.94 -5.58
CA GLU A 95 -4.80 13.09 -5.62
C GLU A 95 -4.70 13.92 -4.33
N ILE A 96 -4.68 13.25 -3.18
CA ILE A 96 -4.47 13.90 -1.87
C ILE A 96 -3.11 14.61 -1.84
N SER A 97 -2.03 13.95 -2.24
CA SER A 97 -0.69 14.56 -2.26
C SER A 97 -0.62 15.79 -3.17
N SER A 98 -1.27 15.74 -4.35
CA SER A 98 -1.41 16.87 -5.26
C SER A 98 -2.19 18.02 -4.62
N THR A 99 -3.26 17.73 -3.90
CA THR A 99 -4.07 18.71 -3.18
C THR A 99 -3.28 19.37 -2.06
N VAL A 100 -2.54 18.59 -1.26
CA VAL A 100 -1.66 19.11 -0.21
C VAL A 100 -0.58 20.03 -0.79
N LYS A 101 -0.01 19.70 -1.96
CA LYS A 101 0.94 20.58 -2.65
C LYS A 101 0.30 21.93 -2.98
N LYS A 102 -0.93 21.95 -3.53
CA LYS A 102 -1.67 23.20 -3.81
C LYS A 102 -1.94 23.99 -2.53
N MET A 103 -2.34 23.31 -1.46
CA MET A 103 -2.57 23.92 -0.15
C MET A 103 -1.31 24.60 0.39
N ILE A 104 -0.16 23.93 0.32
CA ILE A 104 1.13 24.54 0.69
C ILE A 104 1.40 25.80 -0.12
N THR A 105 1.18 25.78 -1.44
CA THR A 105 1.33 26.97 -2.28
C THR A 105 0.42 28.12 -1.83
N HIS A 106 -0.85 27.83 -1.53
CA HIS A 106 -1.79 28.84 -1.05
C HIS A 106 -1.38 29.40 0.31
N MET A 107 -0.94 28.55 1.24
CA MET A 107 -0.47 29.00 2.55
C MET A 107 0.79 29.87 2.44
N ASN A 108 1.70 29.59 1.50
CA ASN A 108 2.83 30.49 1.26
C ASN A 108 2.38 31.88 0.79
N ALA A 109 1.38 31.95 -0.09
CA ALA A 109 0.80 33.22 -0.51
C ALA A 109 0.11 33.97 0.65
N ILE A 110 -0.60 33.23 1.51
CA ILE A 110 -1.23 33.77 2.72
C ILE A 110 -0.17 34.34 3.67
N THR A 111 0.91 33.61 3.96
CA THR A 111 2.02 34.11 4.79
C THR A 111 2.59 35.43 4.26
N ALA A 112 2.81 35.53 2.94
CA ALA A 112 3.33 36.74 2.32
C ALA A 112 2.33 37.92 2.45
N LEU A 113 1.04 37.65 2.29
CA LEU A 113 -0.02 38.65 2.49
C LEU A 113 -0.08 39.13 3.94
N GLU A 114 -0.03 38.23 4.92
CA GLU A 114 -0.07 38.55 6.34
C GLU A 114 1.13 39.41 6.77
N GLN A 115 2.33 39.10 6.26
CA GLN A 115 3.52 39.91 6.47
C GLN A 115 3.38 41.32 5.85
N SER A 116 2.87 41.39 4.62
CA SER A 116 2.62 42.68 3.96
C SER A 116 1.58 43.51 4.71
N LEU A 117 0.48 42.90 5.15
CA LEU A 117 -0.59 43.56 5.88
C LEU A 117 -0.11 44.04 7.25
N SER A 118 0.69 43.24 7.97
CA SER A 118 1.33 43.66 9.23
C SER A 118 2.19 44.92 9.05
N SER A 119 3.00 44.95 7.97
CA SER A 119 3.81 46.13 7.62
C SER A 119 2.94 47.35 7.28
N GLN A 120 1.89 47.16 6.48
CA GLN A 120 0.96 48.24 6.12
C GLN A 120 0.21 48.80 7.34
N LEU A 121 -0.21 47.95 8.28
CA LEU A 121 -0.84 48.38 9.54
C LEU A 121 0.14 49.17 10.42
N THR A 122 1.41 48.76 10.43
CA THR A 122 2.47 49.50 11.13
C THR A 122 2.72 50.87 10.51
N VAL A 123 2.63 51.00 9.18
CA VAL A 123 2.74 52.30 8.50
C VAL A 123 1.49 53.14 8.76
N ALA A 124 0.29 52.54 8.74
CA ALA A 124 -0.96 53.24 9.01
C ALA A 124 -1.00 53.85 10.42
N SER A 125 -0.46 53.15 11.42
CA SER A 125 -0.38 53.66 12.80
C SER A 125 0.42 54.97 12.91
N GLN A 126 1.46 55.14 12.10
CA GLN A 126 2.25 56.37 12.07
C GLN A 126 1.50 57.57 11.47
N HIS A 127 0.53 57.31 10.58
CA HIS A 127 -0.27 58.35 9.93
C HIS A 127 -1.51 58.73 10.74
N GLN A 128 -2.00 57.84 11.60
CA GLN A 128 -3.21 58.01 12.38
C GLN A 128 -2.92 57.80 13.88
N PRO A 129 -2.37 58.83 14.56
CA PRO A 129 -1.93 58.71 15.94
C PRO A 129 -3.06 58.36 16.92
N GLU A 130 -4.29 58.81 16.63
CA GLU A 130 -5.48 58.44 17.40
C GLU A 130 -5.82 56.93 17.38
N LEU A 131 -5.33 56.16 16.40
CA LEU A 131 -5.60 54.72 16.23
C LEU A 131 -4.35 53.84 16.38
N ILE A 132 -3.26 54.38 16.94
CA ILE A 132 -1.96 53.67 17.02
C ILE A 132 -2.11 52.30 17.69
N HIS A 133 -2.85 52.24 18.80
CA HIS A 133 -2.96 51.03 19.59
C HIS A 133 -3.69 49.92 18.82
N GLU A 134 -4.79 50.25 18.16
CA GLU A 134 -5.58 49.32 17.36
C GLU A 134 -4.78 48.80 16.16
N PHE A 135 -4.08 49.69 15.46
CA PHE A 135 -3.23 49.29 14.33
C PHE A 135 -2.03 48.46 14.77
N ALA A 136 -1.40 48.79 15.89
CA ALA A 136 -0.31 48.00 16.46
C ALA A 136 -0.77 46.60 16.88
N GLN A 137 -1.93 46.50 17.53
CA GLN A 137 -2.52 45.21 17.91
C GLN A 137 -2.84 44.37 16.68
N ASN A 138 -3.46 44.96 15.65
CA ASN A 138 -3.77 44.26 14.40
C ASN A 138 -2.50 43.83 13.67
N ALA A 139 -1.45 44.65 13.66
CA ALA A 139 -0.17 44.30 13.05
C ALA A 139 0.47 43.08 13.73
N GLU A 140 0.41 43.01 15.07
CA GLU A 140 0.94 41.86 15.81
C GLU A 140 0.11 40.60 15.59
N VAL A 141 -1.22 40.70 15.53
CA VAL A 141 -2.08 39.57 15.16
C VAL A 141 -1.63 38.99 13.81
N GLN A 142 -1.45 39.84 12.79
CA GLN A 142 -1.02 39.37 11.47
C GLN A 142 0.38 38.72 11.50
N ARG A 143 1.28 39.21 12.36
CA ARG A 143 2.62 38.63 12.53
C ARG A 143 2.55 37.23 13.17
N VAL A 144 1.70 37.06 14.19
CA VAL A 144 1.47 35.77 14.85
C VAL A 144 0.82 34.76 13.90
N VAL A 145 -0.15 35.21 13.09
CA VAL A 145 -0.78 34.35 12.09
C VAL A 145 0.27 33.92 11.04
N ALA A 146 1.10 34.83 10.52
CA ALA A 146 2.17 34.49 9.57
C ALA A 146 3.16 33.44 10.10
N MET A 147 3.52 33.54 11.38
CA MET A 147 4.38 32.53 12.02
C MET A 147 3.68 31.17 12.13
N SER A 148 2.40 31.17 12.49
CA SER A 148 1.60 29.95 12.61
C SER A 148 1.41 29.28 11.25
N THR A 149 1.10 30.06 10.21
CA THR A 149 0.98 29.60 8.81
C THR A 149 2.27 28.95 8.33
N ASN A 150 3.44 29.54 8.63
CA ASN A 150 4.74 28.92 8.34
C ASN A 150 4.94 27.56 9.06
N SER A 151 4.53 27.45 10.31
CA SER A 151 4.56 26.16 11.03
C SER A 151 3.69 25.11 10.34
N TYR A 152 2.48 25.48 9.90
CA TYR A 152 1.60 24.57 9.18
C TYR A 152 2.15 24.17 7.82
N ILE A 153 2.75 25.09 7.07
CA ILE A 153 3.44 24.77 5.80
C ILE A 153 4.48 23.68 6.01
N GLY A 154 5.28 23.76 7.08
CA GLY A 154 6.25 22.73 7.43
C GLY A 154 5.60 21.37 7.71
N LYS A 155 4.52 21.35 8.51
CA LYS A 155 3.76 20.12 8.83
C LYS A 155 3.14 19.49 7.59
N PHE A 156 2.54 20.28 6.70
CA PHE A 156 2.01 19.80 5.43
C PHE A 156 3.12 19.30 4.49
N GLY A 157 4.29 19.93 4.53
CA GLY A 157 5.49 19.45 3.83
C GLY A 157 5.87 18.04 4.27
N SER A 158 5.97 17.81 5.58
CA SER A 158 6.25 16.48 6.15
C SER A 158 5.15 15.47 5.83
N PHE A 159 3.88 15.85 5.96
CA PHE A 159 2.75 15.00 5.60
C PHE A 159 2.80 14.58 4.13
N ARG A 160 3.08 15.51 3.21
CA ARG A 160 3.25 15.22 1.78
C ARG A 160 4.39 14.24 1.54
N GLN A 161 5.49 14.36 2.29
CA GLN A 161 6.62 13.43 2.22
C GLN A 161 6.21 12.04 2.71
N CYS A 162 5.44 11.92 3.80
CA CYS A 162 4.89 10.65 4.28
C CYS A 162 3.99 9.99 3.21
N LEU A 163 3.11 10.76 2.56
CA LEU A 163 2.28 10.27 1.46
C LEU A 163 3.11 9.81 0.25
N PHE A 164 4.25 10.45 0.00
CA PHE A 164 5.17 10.04 -1.06
C PHE A 164 5.90 8.74 -0.72
N LEU A 165 6.30 8.54 0.54
CA LEU A 165 6.96 7.29 0.98
C LEU A 165 6.03 6.08 0.91
N LEU A 166 4.72 6.25 1.20
CA LEU A 166 3.70 5.22 0.97
C LEU A 166 3.61 4.76 -0.50
N LYS A 167 4.13 5.56 -1.45
CA LYS A 167 4.20 5.22 -2.87
C LYS A 167 5.41 4.33 -3.20
N ILE A 168 6.51 4.41 -2.43
CA ILE A 168 7.77 3.67 -2.70
C ILE A 168 7.71 2.22 -2.21
N ASP A 169 6.88 1.90 -1.21
CA ASP A 169 6.76 0.52 -0.71
C ASP A 169 6.05 -0.45 -1.66
N HIS A 170 5.59 0.01 -2.84
CA HIS A 170 4.81 -0.85 -3.73
C HIS A 170 4.97 -0.56 -5.24
N PRO A 171 6.18 -0.60 -5.82
CA PRO A 171 6.30 -1.02 -7.21
C PRO A 171 5.96 -2.51 -7.25
N LEU A 172 4.66 -2.86 -7.26
CA LEU A 172 4.19 -4.13 -7.81
C LEU A 172 4.48 -4.08 -9.31
N HIS A 173 5.75 -4.20 -9.67
CA HIS A 173 6.16 -4.73 -10.96
C HIS A 173 5.87 -6.25 -10.93
N ILE A 174 4.58 -6.62 -10.81
CA ILE A 174 4.14 -7.94 -11.28
C ILE A 174 4.10 -7.82 -12.79
N ASN A 175 5.28 -7.80 -13.40
CA ASN A 175 5.43 -8.39 -14.72
C ASN A 175 5.27 -9.89 -14.47
N CYS A 176 4.03 -10.39 -14.58
CA CYS A 176 3.83 -11.77 -14.99
C CYS A 176 4.38 -11.85 -16.43
N ALA A 177 5.69 -12.05 -16.53
CA ALA A 177 6.32 -12.51 -17.75
C ALA A 177 5.73 -13.90 -18.01
N VAL A 178 4.89 -13.95 -19.04
CA VAL A 178 4.53 -15.16 -19.78
C VAL A 178 5.80 -15.73 -20.41
#